data_AF-A0A949ZC91-F1
#
_entry.id   AF-A0A949ZC91-F1
#
_cell.length_a   1.000
_cell.length_b   1.000
_cell.length_c   1.000
_cell.angle_alpha   90.00
_cell.angle_beta   90.00
_cell.angle_gamma   90.00
#
_symmetry.space_group_name_H-M   'P 1'
#
loop_
_entity.id
_entity.type
_entity.pdbx_description
1 polymer ?
#
loop_
_entity_poly.entity_id
_entity_poly.type
_entity_poly.pdbx_seq_one_letter_code
_entity_poly.pdbx_strand_id
1 'polypeptide(L)'
;MLALGRAGAAIDALADEPGDDNPRIAAGHTMFGHMIAHDLTADRSLLKHHASMRAIHNFRTPRLDFESLYDAGPSGAPYMYDAEDPDKFLLGATENCNAIDVLRNPQGKAIIGDPRNDVHGIISQLHLTMLKLHNRIVDHLRTEGVAP
;
A
#
# COMPACT_ATOMS: atom_id res chain seq x y z
N MET A 1 -3.21 9.86 -15.13
CA MET A 1 -2.66 9.11 -13.97
C MET A 1 -1.42 8.35 -14.43
N LEU A 2 -0.37 8.33 -13.61
CA LEU A 2 0.88 7.62 -13.90
C LEU A 2 0.70 6.11 -13.67
N ALA A 3 0.95 5.30 -14.70
CA ALA A 3 0.97 3.86 -14.58
C ALA A 3 2.31 3.41 -13.97
N LEU A 4 2.30 2.91 -12.74
CA LEU A 4 3.49 2.35 -12.10
C LEU A 4 4.08 1.23 -12.97
N GLY A 5 5.36 1.32 -13.34
CA GLY A 5 6.05 0.31 -14.17
C GLY A 5 5.81 0.40 -15.68
N ARG A 6 5.06 1.39 -16.17
CA ARG A 6 5.05 1.72 -17.61
C ARG A 6 6.37 2.41 -17.97
N ALA A 7 6.96 2.03 -19.10
CA ALA A 7 8.12 2.76 -19.63
C ALA A 7 7.78 4.27 -19.76
N GLY A 8 8.54 5.12 -19.07
CA GLY A 8 8.34 6.57 -18.93
C GLY A 8 7.37 7.05 -17.85
N ALA A 9 7.01 6.22 -16.86
CA ALA A 9 6.29 6.68 -15.66
C ALA A 9 7.24 7.32 -14.62
N ALA A 10 6.76 8.02 -13.58
CA ALA A 10 7.64 8.71 -12.61
C ALA A 10 8.60 7.81 -11.81
N ILE A 11 8.48 6.48 -11.91
CA ILE A 11 9.49 5.55 -11.37
C ILE A 11 10.51 5.14 -12.44
N ASP A 12 10.15 5.28 -13.71
CA ASP A 12 11.01 5.07 -14.85
C ASP A 12 11.73 6.39 -15.15
N ALA A 13 12.95 6.51 -14.64
CA ALA A 13 13.82 7.65 -14.81
C ALA A 13 14.18 7.87 -16.28
N LEU A 14 13.27 8.48 -17.06
CA LEU A 14 13.58 9.04 -18.38
C LEU A 14 13.97 10.51 -18.22
N ALA A 15 15.10 10.74 -17.56
CA ALA A 15 15.88 11.97 -17.69
C ALA A 15 17.35 11.60 -17.49
N ASP A 16 17.95 11.13 -18.58
CA ASP A 16 19.35 10.72 -18.71
C ASP A 16 20.25 11.96 -18.75
N GLU A 17 20.23 12.77 -17.69
CA GLU A 17 21.32 13.72 -17.41
C GLU A 17 22.42 12.92 -16.68
N PRO A 18 23.59 12.70 -17.30
CA PRO A 18 24.60 11.83 -16.73
C PRO A 18 25.23 12.51 -15.52
N GLY A 19 24.68 12.26 -14.32
CA GLY A 19 25.28 12.75 -13.07
C GLY A 19 24.45 12.62 -11.80
N ASP A 20 23.11 12.61 -11.85
CA ASP A 20 22.28 12.77 -10.64
C ASP A 20 21.66 11.49 -10.07
N ASP A 21 21.56 10.41 -10.85
CA ASP A 21 20.98 9.14 -10.38
C ASP A 21 22.06 8.13 -9.96
N ASN A 22 21.77 7.34 -8.91
CA ASN A 22 22.69 6.32 -8.43
C ASN A 22 22.50 5.02 -9.24
N PRO A 23 23.44 4.65 -10.12
CA PRO A 23 23.26 3.50 -11.03
C PRO A 23 23.23 2.16 -10.30
N ARG A 24 23.57 2.12 -9.01
CA ARG A 24 23.58 0.90 -8.20
C ARG A 24 22.31 0.69 -7.38
N ILE A 25 21.55 1.75 -7.13
CA ILE A 25 20.39 1.70 -6.23
C ILE A 25 19.23 2.44 -6.88
N ALA A 26 18.33 1.68 -7.51
CA ALA A 26 17.12 2.24 -8.09
C ALA A 26 16.27 2.95 -7.01
N ALA A 27 15.74 4.12 -7.33
CA ALA A 27 14.93 4.93 -6.41
C ALA A 27 13.72 4.17 -5.83
N GLY A 28 13.21 3.15 -6.53
CA GLY A 28 12.12 2.29 -6.04
C GLY A 28 12.44 1.57 -4.71
N HIS A 29 13.71 1.32 -4.39
CA HIS A 29 14.09 0.66 -3.13
C HIS A 29 13.67 1.46 -1.90
N THR A 30 13.73 2.79 -1.96
CA THR A 30 13.34 3.64 -0.83
C THR A 30 11.83 3.64 -0.63
N MET A 31 11.07 3.65 -1.73
CA MET A 31 9.61 3.57 -1.71
C MET A 31 9.11 2.22 -1.18
N PHE A 32 9.74 1.13 -1.62
CA PHE A 32 9.44 -0.20 -1.12
C PHE A 32 9.86 -0.38 0.35
N GLY A 33 11.03 0.14 0.72
CA GLY A 33 11.48 0.16 2.11
C GLY A 33 10.52 0.91 3.03
N HIS A 34 9.90 1.99 2.56
CA HIS A 34 8.87 2.72 3.30
C HIS A 34 7.63 1.88 3.58
N MET A 35 7.14 1.13 2.58
CA MET A 35 6.02 0.20 2.75
C MET A 35 6.37 -0.92 3.75
N ILE A 36 7.57 -1.52 3.66
CA ILE A 36 8.04 -2.53 4.63
C ILE A 36 8.11 -1.94 6.04
N ALA A 37 8.62 -0.72 6.18
CA ALA A 37 8.74 -0.08 7.50
C ALA A 37 7.37 0.12 8.16
N HIS A 38 6.35 0.50 7.38
CA HIS A 38 4.98 0.64 7.86
C HIS A 38 4.33 -0.67 8.27
N ASP A 39 4.76 -1.78 7.65
CA ASP A 39 4.31 -3.11 8.01
C ASP A 39 4.98 -3.63 9.28
N LEU A 40 6.29 -3.44 9.41
CA LEU A 40 7.04 -3.96 10.55
C LEU A 40 6.78 -3.15 11.83
N THR A 41 6.48 -1.86 11.70
CA THR A 41 6.44 -0.93 12.83
C THR A 41 5.23 -0.01 12.82
N ALA A 42 4.58 0.12 13.97
CA ALA A 42 3.66 1.22 14.26
C ALA A 42 3.84 1.69 15.70
N ASP A 43 4.22 2.95 15.86
CA ASP A 43 4.12 3.63 17.15
C ASP A 43 2.80 4.39 17.21
N ARG A 44 1.95 4.05 18.18
CA ARG A 44 0.67 4.73 18.45
C ARG A 44 0.69 5.41 19.83
N SER A 45 1.88 5.61 20.41
CA SER A 45 2.04 6.30 21.68
C SER A 45 1.61 7.77 21.56
N LEU A 46 1.04 8.31 22.65
CA LEU A 46 0.65 9.71 22.69
C LEU A 46 1.91 10.60 22.65
N LEU A 47 1.86 11.66 21.84
CA LEU A 47 2.92 12.67 21.81
C LEU A 47 3.00 13.36 23.19
N LYS A 48 4.07 13.10 23.94
CA LYS A 48 4.32 13.69 25.26
C LYS A 48 5.67 14.42 25.24
N HIS A 49 5.73 15.59 25.88
CA HIS A 49 6.97 16.40 25.98
C HIS A 49 8.17 15.63 26.56
N HIS A 50 7.92 14.59 27.36
CA HIS A 50 8.93 13.65 27.86
C HIS A 50 8.49 12.21 27.59
N ALA A 51 8.38 11.83 26.31
CA ALA A 51 8.17 10.44 25.94
C ALA A 51 9.38 9.60 26.40
N SER A 52 9.13 8.65 27.31
CA SER A 52 10.15 7.69 27.71
C SER A 52 10.34 6.69 26.58
N MET A 53 11.58 6.46 26.12
CA MET A 53 11.88 5.41 25.14
C MET A 53 11.40 4.03 25.60
N ARG A 54 11.35 3.77 26.93
CA ARG A 54 10.82 2.52 27.50
C ARG A 54 9.30 2.37 27.35
N ALA A 55 8.58 3.45 27.04
CA ALA A 55 7.14 3.47 26.85
C ALA A 55 6.73 3.39 25.37
N ILE A 56 7.70 3.45 24.44
CA ILE A 56 7.45 3.21 23.02
C ILE A 56 7.17 1.72 22.85
N HIS A 57 6.00 1.41 22.32
CA HIS A 57 5.57 0.05 22.05
C HIS A 57 5.28 -0.08 20.56
N ASN A 58 5.75 -1.16 19.94
CA ASN A 58 5.33 -1.48 18.58
C ASN A 58 3.93 -2.08 18.64
N PHE A 59 2.96 -1.36 18.12
CA PHE A 59 1.56 -1.79 18.05
C PHE A 59 1.30 -2.76 16.89
N ARG A 60 2.34 -3.11 16.11
CA ARG A 60 2.30 -4.18 15.13
C ARG A 60 3.07 -5.41 15.59
N THR A 61 2.74 -6.54 15.00
CA THR A 61 3.59 -7.71 15.07
C THR A 61 4.86 -7.45 14.25
N PRO A 62 6.08 -7.71 14.75
CA PRO A 62 7.31 -7.52 13.99
C PRO A 62 7.53 -8.66 12.99
N ARG A 63 6.55 -8.88 12.11
CA ARG A 63 6.54 -9.86 11.03
C ARG A 63 6.16 -9.12 9.75
N LEU A 64 6.65 -9.63 8.62
CA LEU A 64 6.23 -9.15 7.31
C LEU A 64 5.00 -9.95 6.88
N ASP A 65 3.87 -9.72 7.54
CA ASP A 65 2.58 -10.36 7.26
C ASP A 65 1.63 -9.46 6.48
N PHE A 66 2.09 -8.26 6.09
CA PHE A 66 1.32 -7.29 5.31
C PHE A 66 0.04 -6.84 6.03
N GLU A 67 0.04 -6.78 7.36
CA GLU A 67 -1.04 -6.19 8.16
C GLU A 67 -1.33 -4.72 7.73
N SER A 68 -0.34 -4.01 7.17
CA SER A 68 -0.56 -2.68 6.57
C SER A 68 -1.46 -2.69 5.33
N LEU A 69 -1.64 -3.84 4.68
CA LEU A 69 -2.55 -4.08 3.56
C LEU A 69 -3.83 -4.78 4.01
N TYR A 70 -3.69 -5.89 4.75
CA TYR A 70 -4.81 -6.77 5.09
C TYR A 70 -5.61 -6.30 6.30
N ASP A 71 -5.05 -5.39 7.13
CA ASP A 71 -5.62 -4.99 8.42
C ASP A 71 -6.02 -6.23 9.24
N ALA A 72 -7.23 -6.28 9.80
CA ALA A 72 -7.78 -7.44 10.48
C ALA A 72 -8.47 -8.46 9.55
N GLY A 73 -8.19 -8.41 8.25
CA GLY A 73 -8.76 -9.31 7.24
C GLY A 73 -10.25 -9.04 6.90
N PRO A 74 -10.87 -9.86 6.05
CA PRO A 74 -12.27 -9.68 5.63
C PRO A 74 -13.27 -9.72 6.78
N SER A 75 -12.97 -10.47 7.85
CA SER A 75 -13.83 -10.55 9.02
C SER A 75 -13.69 -9.34 9.96
N GLY A 76 -12.49 -8.77 10.08
CA GLY A 76 -12.23 -7.66 11.00
C GLY A 76 -12.37 -6.27 10.37
N ALA A 77 -12.10 -6.16 9.07
CA ALA A 77 -12.19 -4.93 8.28
C ALA A 77 -12.97 -5.16 6.97
N PRO A 78 -14.22 -5.66 7.01
CA PRO A 78 -14.98 -6.05 5.81
C PRO A 78 -15.17 -4.91 4.81
N TYR A 79 -15.17 -3.65 5.27
CA TYR A 79 -15.30 -2.46 4.43
C TYR A 79 -14.14 -2.21 3.46
N MET A 80 -13.02 -2.94 3.61
CA MET A 80 -11.87 -2.91 2.69
C MET A 80 -11.97 -3.96 1.57
N TYR A 81 -12.89 -4.91 1.69
CA TYR A 81 -13.04 -6.05 0.79
C TYR A 81 -14.32 -5.92 -0.02
N ASP A 82 -14.38 -6.64 -1.14
CA ASP A 82 -15.59 -6.72 -1.94
C ASP A 82 -16.65 -7.52 -1.17
N ALA A 83 -17.86 -6.98 -1.06
CA ALA A 83 -18.95 -7.61 -0.32
C ALA A 83 -19.49 -8.87 -1.01
N GLU A 84 -19.37 -8.95 -2.34
CA GLU A 84 -19.75 -10.13 -3.12
C GLU A 84 -18.60 -11.13 -3.27
N ASP A 85 -17.35 -10.67 -3.10
CA ASP A 85 -16.13 -11.48 -3.19
C ASP A 85 -15.11 -11.12 -2.08
N PRO A 86 -15.29 -11.61 -0.83
CA PRO A 86 -14.48 -11.21 0.32
C PRO A 86 -12.99 -11.59 0.25
N ASP A 87 -12.60 -12.46 -0.69
CA ASP A 87 -11.19 -12.76 -0.95
C ASP A 87 -10.51 -11.64 -1.74
N LYS A 88 -11.24 -10.64 -2.25
CA LYS A 88 -10.68 -9.52 -3.00
C LYS A 88 -10.84 -8.20 -2.26
N PHE A 89 -9.89 -7.32 -2.48
CA PHE A 89 -9.96 -5.93 -2.05
C PHE A 89 -10.90 -5.11 -2.92
N LEU A 90 -11.63 -4.21 -2.27
CA LEU A 90 -12.41 -3.18 -2.94
C LEU A 90 -11.48 -2.07 -3.46
N LEU A 91 -11.57 -1.76 -4.74
CA LEU A 91 -10.78 -0.69 -5.37
C LEU A 91 -11.67 0.51 -5.67
N GLY A 92 -11.11 1.71 -5.48
CA GLY A 92 -11.80 2.96 -5.80
C GLY A 92 -11.65 3.33 -7.27
N ALA A 93 -12.52 4.23 -7.74
CA ALA A 93 -12.36 4.89 -9.03
C ALA A 93 -12.24 6.40 -8.81
N THR A 94 -11.33 7.03 -9.53
CA THR A 94 -11.23 8.50 -9.54
C THR A 94 -12.31 9.11 -10.43
N GLU A 95 -13.04 10.08 -9.87
CA GLU A 95 -14.18 10.75 -10.52
C GLU A 95 -13.82 11.38 -11.88
N ASN A 96 -12.58 11.83 -12.05
CA ASN A 96 -12.17 12.61 -13.22
C ASN A 96 -11.65 11.80 -14.41
N CYS A 97 -11.28 10.53 -14.22
CA CYS A 97 -10.53 9.79 -15.24
C CYS A 97 -10.89 8.31 -15.35
N ASN A 98 -11.84 7.79 -14.55
CA ASN A 98 -12.08 6.36 -14.36
C ASN A 98 -10.78 5.58 -14.06
N ALA A 99 -9.76 6.25 -13.54
CA ALA A 99 -8.51 5.60 -13.18
C ALA A 99 -8.73 4.93 -11.83
N ILE A 100 -8.41 3.64 -11.76
CA ILE A 100 -8.50 2.85 -10.54
C ILE A 100 -7.54 3.44 -9.51
N ASP A 101 -8.03 3.70 -8.32
CA ASP A 101 -7.28 4.17 -7.15
C ASP A 101 -7.56 3.29 -5.93
N VAL A 102 -6.91 3.56 -4.80
CA VAL A 102 -7.36 3.03 -3.51
C VAL A 102 -8.79 3.50 -3.22
N LEU A 103 -9.53 2.72 -2.44
CA LEU A 103 -10.85 3.14 -1.98
C LEU A 103 -10.72 4.42 -1.16
N ARG A 104 -11.54 5.43 -1.43
CA ARG A 104 -11.57 6.69 -0.70
C ARG A 104 -12.97 6.99 -0.21
N ASN A 105 -13.07 7.60 0.97
CA ASN A 105 -14.34 8.14 1.46
C ASN A 105 -14.72 9.44 0.72
N PRO A 106 -15.93 9.98 0.90
CA PRO A 106 -16.35 11.24 0.25
C PRO A 106 -15.51 12.48 0.60
N GLN A 107 -14.65 12.41 1.62
CA GLN A 107 -13.71 13.46 1.99
C GLN A 107 -12.32 13.25 1.36
N GLY A 108 -12.17 12.28 0.46
CA GLY A 108 -10.91 11.95 -0.21
C GLY A 108 -9.91 11.14 0.62
N LYS A 109 -10.29 10.70 1.84
CA LYS A 109 -9.40 9.92 2.71
C LYS A 109 -9.37 8.46 2.28
N ALA A 110 -8.18 7.90 2.07
CA ALA A 110 -8.03 6.49 1.75
C ALA A 110 -8.56 5.58 2.87
N ILE A 111 -9.27 4.54 2.46
CA ILE A 111 -9.76 3.44 3.28
C ILE A 111 -8.80 2.27 3.03
N ILE A 112 -7.73 2.24 3.81
CA ILE A 112 -6.63 1.26 3.72
C ILE A 112 -6.16 0.89 5.13
N GLY A 113 -5.50 -0.27 5.28
CA GLY A 113 -5.12 -0.82 6.59
C GLY A 113 -4.15 0.07 7.37
N ASP A 114 -3.19 0.70 6.68
CA ASP A 114 -2.33 1.73 7.26
C ASP A 114 -2.47 3.08 6.54
N PRO A 115 -3.06 4.11 7.16
CA PRO A 115 -3.23 5.41 6.52
C PRO A 115 -1.89 6.10 6.19
N ARG A 116 -0.77 5.68 6.79
CA ARG A 116 0.55 6.23 6.44
C ARG A 116 0.96 5.90 5.00
N ASN A 117 0.38 4.85 4.40
CA ASN A 117 0.62 4.51 3.00
C ASN A 117 -0.08 5.47 2.00
N ASP A 118 -0.89 6.43 2.46
CA ASP A 118 -1.53 7.45 1.59
C ASP A 118 -0.92 8.86 1.73
N VAL A 119 0.14 9.04 2.52
CA VAL A 119 0.76 10.36 2.75
C VAL A 119 1.45 10.91 1.49
N HIS A 120 2.00 10.03 0.66
CA HIS A 120 2.65 10.39 -0.60
C HIS A 120 1.99 9.63 -1.74
N GLY A 121 1.67 10.32 -2.84
CA GLY A 121 0.99 9.71 -3.98
C GLY A 121 1.70 8.47 -4.53
N ILE A 122 3.04 8.48 -4.57
CA ILE A 122 3.83 7.33 -5.02
C ILE A 122 3.68 6.10 -4.13
N ILE A 123 3.59 6.29 -2.81
CA ILE A 123 3.38 5.21 -1.84
C ILE A 123 1.94 4.68 -1.94
N SER A 124 0.97 5.58 -2.12
CA SER A 124 -0.43 5.23 -2.34
C SER A 124 -0.60 4.37 -3.60
N GLN A 125 0.10 4.70 -4.69
CA GLN A 125 0.09 3.91 -5.92
C GLN A 125 0.85 2.57 -5.79
N LEU A 126 1.92 2.52 -5.00
CA LEU A 126 2.58 1.25 -4.68
C LEU A 126 1.65 0.35 -3.86
N HIS A 127 0.97 0.90 -2.87
CA HIS A 127 -0.04 0.20 -2.08
C HIS A 127 -1.17 -0.34 -2.97
N LEU A 128 -1.74 0.50 -3.84
CA LEU A 128 -2.73 0.08 -4.83
C LEU A 128 -2.24 -1.06 -5.73
N THR A 129 -0.97 -1.01 -6.14
CA THR A 129 -0.36 -2.05 -6.97
C THR A 129 -0.35 -3.39 -6.26
N MET A 130 -0.07 -3.40 -4.95
CA MET A 130 -0.12 -4.61 -4.14
C MET A 130 -1.55 -5.12 -3.94
N LEU A 131 -2.55 -4.24 -3.78
CA LEU A 131 -3.98 -4.65 -3.76
C LEU A 131 -4.39 -5.32 -5.08
N LYS A 132 -3.99 -4.72 -6.22
CA LYS A 132 -4.23 -5.30 -7.55
C LYS A 132 -3.51 -6.64 -7.74
N LEU A 133 -2.28 -6.75 -7.23
CA LEU A 133 -1.52 -8.00 -7.25
C LEU A 133 -2.26 -9.09 -6.47
N HIS A 134 -2.75 -8.79 -5.27
CA HIS A 134 -3.53 -9.72 -4.47
C HIS A 134 -4.78 -10.21 -5.23
N ASN A 135 -5.61 -9.28 -5.73
CA ASN A 135 -6.82 -9.63 -6.47
C ASN A 135 -6.50 -10.52 -7.69
N ARG A 136 -5.40 -10.23 -8.39
CA ARG A 136 -4.94 -11.04 -9.53
C ARG A 136 -4.44 -12.43 -9.11
N ILE A 137 -3.79 -12.55 -7.96
CA ILE A 137 -3.39 -13.85 -7.40
C ILE A 137 -4.62 -14.68 -7.05
N VAL A 138 -5.63 -14.07 -6.42
CA VAL A 138 -6.89 -14.74 -6.10
C VAL A 138 -7.57 -15.26 -7.37
N ASP A 139 -7.67 -14.42 -8.40
CA ASP A 139 -8.19 -14.84 -9.71
C ASP A 139 -7.39 -16.01 -10.29
N HIS A 140 -6.06 -15.92 -10.25
CA HIS A 140 -5.17 -16.95 -10.78
C HIS A 140 -5.33 -18.29 -10.04
N LEU A 141 -5.32 -18.30 -8.70
CA LEU A 141 -5.49 -19.50 -7.89
C LEU A 141 -6.84 -20.18 -8.15
N ARG A 142 -7.90 -19.39 -8.31
CA ARG A 142 -9.23 -19.90 -8.68
C ARG A 142 -9.24 -20.51 -10.07
N THR A 143 -8.52 -19.93 -11.04
CA THR A 143 -8.38 -20.53 -12.38
C THR A 143 -7.64 -21.87 -12.35
N GLU A 144 -6.74 -22.07 -11.39
CA GLU A 144 -6.02 -23.33 -11.18
C GLU A 144 -6.82 -24.35 -10.36
N GLY A 145 -8.03 -24.00 -9.93
CA GLY A 145 -8.90 -24.90 -9.16
C GLY A 145 -8.51 -25.04 -7.69
N VAL A 146 -7.68 -24.13 -7.17
CA VAL A 146 -7.45 -24.03 -5.72
C VAL A 146 -8.73 -23.51 -5.09
N ALA A 147 -9.38 -24.35 -4.27
CA ALA A 147 -10.56 -23.97 -3.53
C ALA A 147 -10.23 -22.84 -2.53
N PRO A 148 -11.17 -21.92 -2.24
CA PRO A 148 -11.02 -20.93 -1.19
C PRO A 148 -10.86 -21.58 0.20
#